data_AF-A0A7X7JZY9-F1
#
_entry.id   AF-A0A7X7JZY9-F1
#
_cell.length_a   1.000
_cell.length_b   1.000
_cell.length_c   1.000
_cell.angle_alpha   90.00
_cell.angle_beta   90.00
_cell.angle_gamma   90.00
#
_symmetry.space_group_name_H-M   'P 1'
#
loop_
_entity.id
_entity.type
_entity.pdbx_description
1 polymer ?
#
loop_
_entity_poly.entity_id
_entity_poly.type
_entity_poly.pdbx_seq_one_letter_code
_entity_poly.pdbx_strand_id
1 'polypeptide(L)'
;MALTTEILQGLPLPDGATLLYSNEFERLAKTGIGTHFGVRGLYGCNADYAWVVEQHRELLRSTGWIEYAPIDTDNPLFCNFDHEGVRLSLVRLGDLEDGTLSITDSLLSEYEATHRTLYVVTVVHFPFDDIGCGQTP
;
A
#
# COMPACT_ATOMS: atom_id res chain seq x y z
N MET A 1 1.78 -17.08 7.65
CA MET A 1 1.68 -15.61 7.82
C MET A 1 0.57 -15.16 6.88
N ALA A 2 -0.15 -14.07 7.14
CA ALA A 2 -1.25 -13.68 6.25
C ALA A 2 -0.67 -13.19 4.91
N LEU A 3 -1.21 -13.63 3.76
CA LEU A 3 -0.71 -13.32 2.40
C LEU A 3 -0.36 -11.83 2.21
N THR A 4 -1.20 -10.93 2.71
CA THR A 4 -1.00 -9.47 2.62
C THR A 4 0.29 -9.02 3.33
N THR A 5 0.60 -9.62 4.48
CA THR A 5 1.82 -9.36 5.25
C THR A 5 3.06 -9.92 4.54
N GLU A 6 2.95 -11.11 3.93
CA GLU A 6 4.05 -11.69 3.12
C GLU A 6 4.36 -10.79 1.92
N ILE A 7 3.33 -10.30 1.24
CA ILE A 7 3.47 -9.39 0.11
C ILE A 7 4.13 -8.09 0.55
N LEU A 8 3.61 -7.41 1.59
CA LEU A 8 4.17 -6.14 2.08
C LEU A 8 5.67 -6.27 2.41
N GLN A 9 6.07 -7.37 3.06
CA GLN A 9 7.48 -7.62 3.43
C GLN A 9 8.37 -7.97 2.23
N GLY A 10 7.79 -8.55 1.18
CA GLY A 10 8.48 -8.91 -0.06
C GLY A 10 8.50 -7.81 -1.12
N LEU A 11 7.85 -6.66 -0.88
CA LEU A 11 7.81 -5.59 -1.87
C LEU A 11 9.22 -5.04 -2.15
N PRO A 12 9.59 -4.85 -3.42
CA PRO A 12 10.77 -4.06 -3.73
C PRO A 12 10.52 -2.61 -3.31
N LEU A 13 11.49 -1.99 -2.66
CA LEU A 13 11.38 -0.65 -2.11
C LEU A 13 12.33 0.32 -2.84
N PRO A 14 11.93 1.59 -3.04
CA PRO A 14 12.84 2.63 -3.49
C PRO A 14 14.04 2.77 -2.57
N ASP A 15 15.19 3.13 -3.13
CA ASP A 15 16.41 3.35 -2.36
C ASP A 15 16.20 4.37 -1.24
N GLY A 16 16.61 3.99 -0.02
CA GLY A 16 16.48 4.83 1.17
C GLY A 16 15.08 4.86 1.79
N ALA A 17 14.10 4.13 1.26
CA ALA A 17 12.82 3.91 1.93
C ALA A 17 12.97 2.88 3.06
N THR A 18 12.42 3.19 4.24
CA THR A 18 12.45 2.31 5.41
C THR A 18 11.05 2.10 5.95
N LEU A 19 10.68 0.85 6.27
CA LEU A 19 9.44 0.53 6.97
C LEU A 19 9.56 0.98 8.44
N LEU A 20 8.71 1.92 8.85
CA LEU A 20 8.73 2.52 10.18
C LEU A 20 7.66 1.91 11.10
N TYR A 21 6.51 1.57 10.53
CA TYR A 21 5.38 1.03 11.27
C TYR A 21 4.51 0.17 10.35
N SER A 22 3.89 -0.86 10.91
CA SER A 22 2.88 -1.62 10.17
C SER A 22 1.77 -2.09 11.09
N ASN A 23 0.55 -2.13 10.57
CA ASN A 23 -0.59 -2.72 11.25
C ASN A 23 -1.48 -3.50 10.28
N GLU A 24 -2.01 -4.60 10.78
CA GLU A 24 -3.06 -5.36 10.09
C GLU A 24 -4.42 -4.71 10.35
N PHE A 25 -5.36 -4.90 9.42
CA PHE A 25 -6.74 -4.46 9.57
C PHE A 25 -7.70 -5.40 8.83
N GLU A 26 -8.95 -5.39 9.28
CA GLU A 26 -10.04 -6.13 8.67
C GLU A 26 -11.22 -5.19 8.45
N ARG A 27 -11.86 -5.29 7.29
CA ARG A 27 -13.11 -4.62 6.99
C ARG A 27 -14.14 -5.64 6.54
N LEU A 28 -15.12 -5.89 7.40
CA LEU A 28 -16.29 -6.71 7.10
C LEU A 28 -17.38 -5.83 6.47
N ALA A 29 -17.79 -6.15 5.24
CA ALA A 29 -18.90 -5.46 4.61
C ALA A 29 -20.24 -6.06 5.05
N LYS A 30 -21.25 -5.22 5.31
CA LYS A 30 -22.58 -5.64 5.78
C LYS A 30 -23.26 -6.66 4.87
N THR A 31 -22.98 -6.63 3.57
CA THR A 31 -23.57 -7.51 2.55
C THR A 31 -22.57 -8.50 1.96
N GLY A 32 -21.41 -8.71 2.60
CA GLY A 32 -20.31 -9.52 2.07
C GLY A 32 -19.46 -8.80 1.03
N ILE A 33 -20.07 -7.96 0.18
CA ILE A 33 -19.41 -7.21 -0.89
C ILE A 33 -18.54 -6.07 -0.36
N GLY A 34 -17.24 -6.11 -0.68
CA GLY A 34 -16.20 -5.22 -0.20
C GLY A 34 -15.48 -5.73 1.05
N THR A 35 -15.71 -7.00 1.45
CA THR A 35 -15.00 -7.59 2.59
C THR A 35 -13.54 -7.81 2.24
N HIS A 36 -12.63 -7.26 3.05
CA HIS A 36 -11.20 -7.42 2.83
C HIS A 36 -10.41 -7.44 4.12
N PHE A 37 -9.26 -8.10 4.01
CA PHE A 37 -8.21 -8.12 5.02
C PHE A 37 -7.01 -7.41 4.43
N GLY A 38 -6.26 -6.70 5.25
CA GLY A 38 -5.14 -5.94 4.75
C GLY A 38 -4.06 -5.69 5.78
N VAL A 39 -2.94 -5.21 5.27
CA VAL A 39 -1.85 -4.67 6.05
C VAL A 39 -1.49 -3.30 5.49
N ARG A 40 -1.17 -2.37 6.39
CA ARG A 40 -0.60 -1.07 6.05
C ARG A 40 0.84 -1.05 6.53
N GLY A 41 1.73 -0.56 5.68
CA GLY A 41 3.11 -0.21 6.05
C GLY A 41 3.31 1.30 5.88
N LEU A 42 3.69 1.98 6.95
CA LEU A 42 4.17 3.35 6.92
C LEU A 42 5.66 3.34 6.61
N TYR A 43 6.04 3.99 5.52
CA TYR A 43 7.41 4.12 5.07
C TYR A 43 7.86 5.57 5.15
N GLY A 44 9.13 5.74 5.52
CA GLY A 44 9.81 7.04 5.47
C GLY A 44 10.98 7.02 4.51
N CYS A 45 11.21 8.14 3.84
CA CYS A 45 12.41 8.37 3.02
C CYS A 45 12.76 9.87 2.97
N ASN A 46 13.94 10.17 2.43
CA ASN A 46 14.43 11.55 2.27
C ASN A 46 14.30 12.09 0.83
N ALA A 47 13.54 11.40 -0.02
CA ALA A 47 13.22 11.82 -1.38
C ALA A 47 11.85 12.51 -1.46
N ASP A 48 11.55 13.14 -2.60
CA ASP A 48 10.22 13.72 -2.87
C ASP A 48 9.18 12.63 -3.16
N TYR A 49 7.94 12.83 -2.72
CA TYR A 49 6.87 11.83 -2.90
C TYR A 49 6.62 11.46 -4.37
N ALA A 50 6.68 12.41 -5.30
CA ALA A 50 6.52 12.11 -6.72
C ALA A 50 7.61 11.16 -7.24
N TRP A 51 8.85 11.31 -6.74
CA TRP A 51 9.94 10.38 -7.07
C TRP A 51 9.68 9.00 -6.47
N VAL A 52 9.22 8.93 -5.22
CA VAL A 52 8.85 7.66 -4.55
C VAL A 52 7.81 6.89 -5.37
N VAL A 53 6.77 7.59 -5.84
CA VAL A 53 5.72 7.00 -6.67
C VAL A 53 6.30 6.41 -7.96
N GLU A 54 7.15 7.15 -8.68
CA GLU A 54 7.76 6.63 -9.92
C GLU A 54 8.69 5.45 -9.67
N GLN A 55 9.48 5.47 -8.59
CA GLN A 55 10.34 4.34 -8.24
C GLN A 55 9.53 3.09 -7.89
N HIS A 56 8.43 3.24 -7.14
CA HIS A 56 7.51 2.11 -6.91
C HIS A 56 6.91 1.61 -8.21
N ARG A 57 6.48 2.49 -9.13
CA ARG A 57 5.98 2.07 -10.46
C ARG A 57 7.00 1.22 -11.20
N GLU A 58 8.25 1.66 -11.28
CA GLU A 58 9.32 0.94 -11.97
C GLU A 58 9.60 -0.42 -11.33
N LEU A 59 9.76 -0.45 -10.00
CA LEU A 59 10.07 -1.66 -9.24
C LEU A 59 8.94 -2.68 -9.25
N LEU A 60 7.69 -2.23 -9.06
CA LEU A 60 6.50 -3.08 -9.08
C LEU A 60 6.28 -3.67 -10.48
N ARG A 61 6.42 -2.87 -11.55
CA ARG A 61 6.34 -3.37 -12.93
C ARG A 61 7.41 -4.43 -13.22
N SER A 62 8.62 -4.26 -12.69
CA SER A 62 9.70 -5.26 -12.86
C SER A 62 9.39 -6.61 -12.19
N THR A 63 8.43 -6.65 -11.26
CA THR A 63 8.03 -7.85 -10.50
C THR A 63 6.62 -8.33 -10.87
N GLY A 64 6.08 -7.88 -12.00
CA GLY A 64 4.81 -8.36 -12.55
C GLY A 64 3.57 -7.63 -12.05
N TRP A 65 3.71 -6.60 -11.22
CA TRP A 65 2.60 -5.75 -10.81
C TRP A 65 2.26 -4.72 -11.91
N ILE A 66 0.97 -4.54 -12.16
CA ILE A 66 0.44 -3.62 -13.16
C ILE A 66 -0.43 -2.55 -12.50
N GLU A 67 -0.39 -1.33 -13.01
CA GLU A 67 -1.27 -0.26 -12.53
C GLU A 67 -2.73 -0.55 -12.86
N TYR A 68 -3.56 -0.51 -11.83
CA TYR A 68 -4.98 -0.80 -11.89
C TYR A 68 -5.78 0.49 -12.06
N ALA A 69 -6.13 0.77 -13.33
CA ALA A 69 -6.93 1.91 -13.79
C ALA A 69 -6.35 3.32 -13.46
N PRO A 70 -6.71 4.36 -14.23
CA PRO A 70 -6.20 5.71 -14.02
C PRO A 70 -6.96 6.40 -12.87
N ILE A 71 -6.76 5.92 -11.64
CA ILE A 71 -7.52 6.44 -10.49
C ILE A 71 -6.88 7.70 -9.91
N ASP A 72 -5.56 7.83 -9.96
CA ASP A 72 -4.84 9.05 -9.57
C ASP A 72 -3.35 8.85 -9.88
N THR A 73 -2.65 9.84 -10.44
CA THR A 73 -1.19 9.74 -10.59
C THR A 73 -0.48 9.75 -9.24
N ASP A 74 -1.06 10.40 -8.23
CA ASP A 74 -0.45 10.59 -6.91
C ASP A 74 -0.75 9.43 -5.95
N ASN A 75 -1.81 8.67 -6.21
CA ASN A 75 -2.23 7.54 -5.37
C ASN A 75 -2.42 6.27 -6.22
N PRO A 76 -1.34 5.73 -6.80
CA PRO A 76 -1.44 4.62 -7.73
C PRO A 76 -1.92 3.34 -7.03
N LEU A 77 -2.72 2.56 -7.76
CA LEU A 77 -3.16 1.23 -7.37
C LEU A 77 -2.52 0.19 -8.29
N PHE A 78 -2.17 -0.97 -7.73
CA PHE A 78 -1.51 -2.04 -8.45
C PHE A 78 -2.17 -3.38 -8.19
N CYS A 79 -2.11 -4.24 -9.20
CA CYS A 79 -2.56 -5.63 -9.19
C CYS A 79 -1.48 -6.54 -9.75
N ASN A 80 -1.49 -7.82 -9.39
CA ASN A 80 -0.60 -8.82 -9.98
C ASN A 80 -1.42 -10.08 -10.30
N PHE A 81 -1.28 -10.61 -11.52
CA PHE A 81 -2.00 -11.81 -11.97
C PHE A 81 -1.63 -13.07 -11.15
N ASP A 82 -0.42 -13.11 -10.59
CA ASP A 82 0.01 -14.20 -9.71
C ASP A 82 -0.61 -14.10 -8.30
N HIS A 83 -1.31 -13.00 -8.01
CA HIS A 83 -1.92 -12.69 -6.72
C HIS A 83 -3.37 -12.22 -6.91
N GLU A 84 -4.23 -13.13 -7.40
CA GLU A 84 -5.66 -12.86 -7.62
C GLU A 84 -6.33 -12.29 -6.36
N GLY A 85 -7.14 -11.24 -6.55
CA GLY A 85 -7.85 -10.58 -5.46
C GLY A 85 -6.97 -9.75 -4.53
N VAL A 86 -5.67 -9.59 -4.82
CA VAL A 86 -4.76 -8.72 -4.06
C VAL A 86 -4.54 -7.40 -4.78
N ARG A 87 -4.75 -6.30 -4.05
CA ARG A 87 -4.48 -4.95 -4.52
C ARG A 87 -3.51 -4.23 -3.60
N LEU A 88 -2.59 -3.50 -4.21
CA LEU A 88 -1.65 -2.61 -3.53
C LEU A 88 -2.01 -1.16 -3.86
N SER A 89 -1.88 -0.25 -2.89
CA SER A 89 -1.97 1.19 -3.15
C SER A 89 -0.89 1.95 -2.40
N LEU A 90 -0.44 3.06 -2.97
CA LEU A 90 0.44 4.02 -2.31
C LEU A 90 -0.29 5.33 -2.09
N VAL A 91 -0.18 5.89 -0.89
CA VAL A 91 -0.80 7.16 -0.52
C VAL A 91 0.18 7.96 0.34
N ARG A 92 0.32 9.26 0.09
CA ARG A 92 1.10 10.14 0.98
C ARG A 92 0.38 10.21 2.33
N LEU A 93 1.13 10.20 3.43
CA LEU A 93 0.51 10.14 4.75
C LEU A 93 -0.54 11.25 5.00
N GLY A 94 -0.28 12.48 4.55
CA GLY A 94 -1.21 13.61 4.72
C GLY A 94 -2.49 13.52 3.88
N ASP A 95 -2.54 12.63 2.89
CA ASP A 95 -3.71 12.41 2.03
C ASP A 95 -4.52 11.18 2.46
N LEU A 96 -4.07 10.50 3.52
CA LEU A 96 -4.71 9.31 4.07
C LEU A 96 -5.90 9.70 4.95
N GLU A 97 -7.04 9.01 4.82
CA GLU A 97 -8.21 9.26 5.66
C GLU A 97 -7.91 9.02 7.15
N ASP A 98 -8.40 9.90 8.03
CA ASP A 98 -8.20 9.81 9.48
C ASP A 98 -8.64 8.44 10.05
N GLY A 99 -7.83 7.88 10.96
CA GLY A 99 -8.12 6.62 11.65
C GLY A 99 -7.71 5.34 10.90
N THR A 100 -7.02 5.48 9.77
CA THR A 100 -6.51 4.35 8.97
C THR A 100 -5.20 3.75 9.51
N LEU A 101 -4.34 4.52 10.16
CA LEU A 101 -3.18 4.00 10.89
C LEU A 101 -3.43 4.05 12.39
N SER A 102 -3.20 2.94 13.08
CA SER A 102 -3.24 2.89 14.54
C SER A 102 -1.88 3.25 15.13
N ILE A 103 -1.39 4.46 14.86
CA ILE A 103 -0.10 4.98 15.38
C ILE A 103 -0.36 6.09 16.40
N THR A 104 0.47 6.17 17.45
CA THR A 104 0.38 7.26 18.43
C THR A 104 0.95 8.56 17.86
N ASP A 105 0.35 9.70 18.20
CA ASP A 105 0.81 11.03 17.77
C ASP A 105 2.29 11.29 18.04
N SER A 106 2.81 10.84 19.19
CA SER A 106 4.22 11.02 19.55
C SER A 106 5.16 10.29 18.59
N LEU A 107 4.84 9.04 18.26
CA LEU A 107 5.64 8.23 17.33
C LEU A 107 5.55 8.79 15.91
N LEU A 108 4.36 9.27 15.52
CA LEU A 108 4.19 9.92 14.23
C LEU A 108 5.04 11.20 14.13
N SER A 109 5.03 12.05 15.16
CA SER A 109 5.87 13.26 15.20
C SER A 109 7.37 12.97 15.10
N GLU A 110 7.85 11.87 15.70
CA GLU A 110 9.25 11.43 15.56
C GLU A 110 9.60 11.06 14.11
N TYR A 111 8.68 10.41 13.40
CA TYR A 111 8.87 10.05 11.99
C TYR A 111 8.84 11.27 11.08
N GLU A 112 7.93 12.22 11.32
CA GLU A 112 7.85 13.49 10.59
C GLU A 112 9.09 14.37 10.79
N ALA A 113 9.71 14.29 11.97
CA ALA A 113 10.94 15.04 12.26
C ALA A 113 12.18 14.46 11.56
N THR A 114 12.16 13.18 11.17
CA THR A 114 13.35 12.46 10.66
C THR A 114 13.29 12.13 9.18
N HIS A 115 12.12 12.20 8.55
CA HIS A 115 11.92 11.87 7.13
C HIS A 115 11.26 13.03 6.40
N ARG A 116 11.81 13.38 5.24
CA ARG A 116 11.20 14.40 4.36
C ARG A 116 9.83 13.96 3.84
N THR A 117 9.69 12.67 3.52
CA THR A 117 8.46 12.10 2.97
C THR A 117 8.04 10.89 3.78
N LEU A 118 6.77 10.90 4.20
CA LEU A 118 6.08 9.75 4.78
C LEU A 118 4.94 9.32 3.84
N TYR A 119 4.85 8.02 3.59
CA TYR A 119 3.82 7.44 2.74
C TYR A 119 3.42 6.06 3.23
N VAL A 120 2.20 5.65 2.88
CA VAL A 120 1.61 4.39 3.28
C VAL A 120 1.45 3.50 2.07
N VAL A 121 2.00 2.29 2.16
CA VAL A 121 1.66 1.20 1.25
C VAL A 121 0.59 0.36 1.92
N THR A 122 -0.55 0.22 1.26
CA THR A 122 -1.65 -0.62 1.72
C THR A 122 -1.76 -1.83 0.81
N VAL A 123 -1.72 -3.04 1.38
CA VAL A 123 -1.97 -4.29 0.66
C VAL A 123 -3.27 -4.87 1.20
N VAL A 124 -4.24 -5.08 0.32
CA VAL A 124 -5.54 -5.67 0.66
C VAL A 124 -5.78 -6.92 -0.16
N HIS A 125 -6.42 -7.91 0.46
CA HIS A 125 -6.90 -9.12 -0.17
C HIS A 125 -8.42 -9.20 -0.05
N PHE A 126 -9.09 -9.42 -1.17
CA PHE A 126 -10.54 -9.56 -1.29
C PHE A 126 -10.91 -11.05 -1.48
N PRO A 127 -11.07 -11.83 -0.39
CA PRO A 127 -11.27 -13.27 -0.50
C PRO A 127 -12.65 -13.69 -1.04
N PHE A 128 -13.62 -12.77 -1.06
CA PHE A 128 -15.01 -13.07 -1.42
C PHE A 128 -15.52 -12.22 -2.60
N ASP A 129 -14.74 -11.24 -3.04
CA ASP A 129 -15.11 -10.31 -4.11
C ASP A 129 -14.04 -10.25 -5.17
N ASP A 130 -14.45 -10.54 -6.40
CA ASP A 130 -13.64 -10.37 -7.58
C ASP A 130 -13.72 -8.90 -8.03
N ILE A 131 -12.72 -8.11 -7.63
CA ILE A 131 -12.61 -6.71 -8.03
C ILE A 131 -11.92 -6.55 -9.41
N GLY A 132 -11.74 -7.62 -10.18
CA GLY A 132 -11.09 -7.57 -11.50
C GLY A 132 -9.56 -7.34 -11.44
N CYS A 133 -8.98 -7.41 -10.26
CA CYS A 133 -7.57 -7.16 -9.99
C CYS A 133 -6.78 -8.46 -10.23
N GLY A 134 -5.98 -8.51 -11.30
CA GLY A 134 -5.25 -9.72 -11.69
C GLY A 134 -6.07 -10.71 -12.53
N GLN A 135 -7.21 -10.29 -13.11
CA GLN A 135 -7.91 -11.09 -14.11
C GLN A 135 -7.33 -10.82 -15.50
N THR A 136 -6.87 -11.87 -16.18
CA THR A 136 -6.34 -11.80 -17.56
C THR A 136 -7.24 -10.92 -18.45
N PRO A 137 -6.69 -10.01 -19.26
CA PRO A 137 -7.48 -9.26 -20.24
C PRO A 137 -8.17 -10.17 -21.25
#